data_AF-A0A8W8ID89-F1
#
_entry.id   AF-A0A8W8ID89-F1
#
_cell.length_a   1.000
_cell.length_b   1.000
_cell.length_c   1.000
_cell.angle_alpha   90.00
_cell.angle_beta   90.00
_cell.angle_gamma   90.00
#
_symmetry.space_group_name_H-M   'P 1'
#
loop_
_entity.id
_entity.type
_entity.pdbx_description
1 polymer ?
#
loop_
_entity_poly.entity_id
_entity_poly.type
_entity_poly.pdbx_seq_one_letter_code
_entity_poly.pdbx_strand_id
1 'polypeptide(L)'
;MYTISSEYYISVFAACQADANIKVSPNVTLLGSIYDALISSKGLSFPDAKSGEASVSIFLTERFTNLASLSFSIDKASNVNVNLWDSNNSTIRWYSEELNELDQWNVTVSNDIISKVHYIRISVEFNHTFTISNMRLPLRKCISYITDSI
;
A
#
# COMPACT_ATOMS: atom_id res chain seq x y z
N MET A 1 -20.77 -49.18 -23.37
CA MET A 1 -20.73 -48.76 -21.95
C MET A 1 -19.68 -47.65 -21.90
N TYR A 2 -20.10 -46.39 -21.84
CA TYR A 2 -19.19 -45.24 -21.86
C TYR A 2 -19.06 -44.69 -20.44
N THR A 3 -17.87 -44.74 -19.87
CA THR A 3 -17.55 -44.10 -18.60
C THR A 3 -17.20 -42.65 -18.91
N ILE A 4 -18.07 -41.71 -18.50
CA ILE A 4 -17.75 -40.28 -18.52
C ILE A 4 -17.10 -39.98 -17.16
N SER A 5 -15.78 -39.81 -17.13
CA SER A 5 -15.10 -39.20 -15.97
C SER A 5 -15.19 -37.69 -16.12
N SER A 6 -16.13 -37.06 -15.41
CA SER A 6 -16.09 -35.60 -15.27
C SER A 6 -15.03 -35.24 -14.22
N GLU A 7 -13.86 -34.80 -14.66
CA GLU A 7 -12.93 -34.11 -13.78
C GLU A 7 -13.51 -32.72 -13.46
N TYR A 8 -14.01 -32.56 -12.23
CA TYR A 8 -14.44 -31.27 -11.72
C TYR A 8 -13.19 -30.47 -11.33
N TYR A 9 -12.84 -29.46 -12.13
CA TYR A 9 -11.89 -28.43 -11.72
C TYR A 9 -12.57 -27.46 -10.76
N ILE A 10 -12.37 -27.65 -9.45
CA ILE A 10 -12.75 -26.64 -8.46
C ILE A 10 -11.69 -25.53 -8.53
N SER A 11 -12.03 -24.41 -9.17
CA SER A 11 -11.22 -23.20 -9.13
C SER A 11 -11.35 -22.57 -7.75
N VAL A 12 -10.43 -22.88 -6.83
CA VAL A 12 -10.37 -22.22 -5.52
C VAL A 12 -9.74 -20.83 -5.73
N PHE A 13 -10.58 -19.81 -5.88
CA PHE A 13 -10.14 -18.42 -5.81
C PHE A 13 -9.83 -18.07 -4.34
N ALA A 14 -8.63 -18.41 -3.87
CA ALA A 14 -8.14 -17.94 -2.58
C ALA A 14 -7.81 -16.44 -2.66
N ALA A 15 -8.56 -15.60 -1.93
CA ALA A 15 -8.25 -14.19 -1.76
C ALA A 15 -7.15 -13.99 -0.69
N CYS A 16 -5.89 -14.04 -1.11
CA CYS A 16 -4.65 -13.91 -0.30
C CYS A 16 -4.42 -12.53 0.34
N GLN A 17 -3.89 -12.51 1.58
CA GLN A 17 -3.31 -11.28 2.15
C GLN A 17 -1.92 -11.17 1.59
N ALA A 18 -1.56 -9.97 1.16
CA ALA A 18 -0.17 -9.61 0.99
C ALA A 18 0.45 -9.23 2.33
N ASP A 19 1.73 -9.55 2.48
CA ASP A 19 2.62 -8.89 3.42
C ASP A 19 3.22 -7.65 2.74
N ALA A 20 3.57 -6.64 3.52
CA ALA A 20 3.99 -5.34 3.07
C ALA A 20 5.42 -5.05 3.54
N ASN A 21 6.37 -5.03 2.61
CA ASN A 21 7.71 -4.53 2.90
C ASN A 21 7.76 -3.02 2.65
N ILE A 22 8.11 -2.25 3.68
CA ILE A 22 8.20 -0.79 3.60
C ILE A 22 9.66 -0.38 3.43
N LYS A 23 9.93 0.45 2.42
CA LYS A 23 11.21 1.14 2.23
C LYS A 23 10.99 2.65 2.22
N VAL A 24 11.98 3.37 2.73
CA VAL A 24 11.94 4.83 2.85
C VAL A 24 13.17 5.43 2.18
N SER A 25 12.96 6.53 1.45
CA SER A 25 14.03 7.33 0.84
C SER A 25 13.72 8.82 1.04
N PRO A 26 14.70 9.70 1.31
CA PRO A 26 16.13 9.42 1.51
C PRO A 26 16.43 8.64 2.80
N ASN A 27 17.64 8.08 2.93
CA ASN A 27 18.07 7.40 4.15
C ASN A 27 18.39 8.42 5.25
N VAL A 28 17.36 8.84 5.97
CA VAL A 28 17.45 9.80 7.09
C VAL A 28 17.13 9.10 8.41
N THR A 29 17.55 9.70 9.53
CA THR A 29 17.14 9.24 10.86
C THR A 29 15.67 9.57 11.07
N LEU A 30 14.82 8.57 10.88
CA LEU A 30 13.38 8.67 11.07
C LEU A 30 13.03 8.78 12.55
N LEU A 31 11.98 9.53 12.86
CA LEU A 31 11.39 9.56 14.20
C LEU A 31 10.23 8.55 14.24
N GLY A 32 10.52 7.35 14.72
CA GLY A 32 9.60 6.20 14.73
C GLY A 32 10.10 5.03 13.89
N SER A 33 9.41 3.90 13.98
CA SER A 33 9.68 2.74 13.13
C SER A 33 8.98 2.89 11.78
N ILE A 34 9.50 2.23 10.73
CA ILE A 34 8.83 2.21 9.41
C ILE A 34 7.41 1.61 9.48
N TYR A 35 7.13 0.78 10.48
CA TYR A 35 5.80 0.18 10.70
C TYR A 35 4.85 1.14 11.42
N ASP A 36 5.37 2.16 12.10
CA ASP A 36 4.54 3.13 12.84
C ASP A 36 3.61 3.89 11.89
N ALA A 37 3.97 4.06 10.62
CA ALA A 37 3.09 4.59 9.59
C ALA A 37 1.78 3.79 9.45
N LEU A 38 1.85 2.46 9.60
CA LEU A 38 0.71 1.54 9.48
C LEU A 38 -0.09 1.40 10.78
N ILE A 39 0.61 1.24 11.92
CA ILE A 39 -0.01 0.77 13.16
C ILE A 39 -0.15 1.83 14.24
N SER A 40 0.57 2.96 14.13
CA SER A 40 0.65 3.96 15.19
C SER A 40 -0.11 5.23 14.80
N SER A 41 -0.83 5.78 15.77
CA SER A 41 -1.43 7.11 15.67
C SER A 41 -0.39 8.23 15.68
N LYS A 42 0.83 7.96 16.18
CA LYS A 42 1.97 8.91 16.12
C LYS A 42 2.63 8.93 14.74
N GLY A 43 2.46 7.86 13.97
CA GLY A 43 2.98 7.75 12.61
C GLY A 43 4.50 7.63 12.51
N LEU A 44 4.96 7.69 11.26
CA LEU A 44 6.35 7.80 10.85
C LEU A 44 6.64 9.25 10.46
N SER A 45 7.61 9.87 11.13
CA SER A 45 7.97 11.26 10.87
C SER A 45 9.32 11.41 10.20
N PHE A 46 9.35 12.30 9.22
CA PHE A 46 10.52 12.66 8.44
C PHE A 46 11.04 14.01 8.93
N PRO A 47 12.32 14.10 9.33
CA PRO A 47 12.87 15.31 9.91
C PRO A 47 13.01 16.46 8.89
N ASP A 48 13.11 17.68 9.41
CA ASP A 48 13.30 18.91 8.62
C ASP A 48 14.41 18.76 7.56
N ALA A 49 14.04 19.09 6.33
CA ALA A 49 14.95 19.38 5.23
C ALA A 49 14.55 20.73 4.63
N LYS A 50 15.53 21.53 4.19
CA LYS A 50 15.28 22.87 3.62
C LYS A 50 14.34 22.87 2.40
N SER A 51 14.25 21.73 1.73
CA SER A 51 13.22 21.29 0.77
C SER A 51 13.63 19.87 0.38
N GLY A 52 12.69 18.95 0.24
CA GLY A 52 13.00 17.56 -0.11
C GLY A 52 11.83 16.78 -0.66
N GLU A 53 12.15 15.69 -1.35
CA GLU A 53 11.19 14.64 -1.67
C GLU A 53 11.50 13.45 -0.76
N ALA A 54 10.49 12.96 -0.07
CA ALA A 54 10.52 11.70 0.65
C ALA A 54 9.60 10.70 -0.04
N SER A 55 9.94 9.42 0.00
CA SER A 55 9.05 8.38 -0.49
C SER A 55 8.97 7.19 0.45
N VAL A 56 7.76 6.67 0.57
CA VAL A 56 7.41 5.40 1.22
C VAL A 56 7.00 4.43 0.13
N SER A 57 7.80 3.39 -0.05
CA SER A 57 7.58 2.31 -1.01
C SER A 57 7.06 1.09 -0.27
N ILE A 58 5.91 0.54 -0.71
CA ILE A 58 5.28 -0.63 -0.13
C ILE A 58 5.22 -1.73 -1.17
N PHE A 59 5.91 -2.83 -0.92
CA PHE A 59 5.92 -4.01 -1.78
C PHE A 59 4.99 -5.06 -1.20
N LEU A 60 3.99 -5.47 -2.00
CA LEU A 60 3.05 -6.52 -1.64
C LEU A 60 3.65 -7.87 -2.06
N THR A 61 3.80 -8.81 -1.11
CA THR A 61 4.47 -10.10 -1.38
C THR A 61 3.79 -10.92 -2.45
N GLU A 62 2.46 -10.84 -2.55
CA GLU A 62 1.71 -11.47 -3.62
C GLU A 62 1.71 -10.59 -4.88
N ARG A 63 2.01 -11.21 -6.03
CA ARG A 63 2.01 -10.52 -7.33
C ARG A 63 0.63 -9.98 -7.72
N PHE A 64 -0.44 -10.46 -7.07
CA PHE A 64 -1.81 -10.19 -7.47
C PHE A 64 -2.74 -9.85 -6.31
N THR A 65 -2.41 -8.78 -5.58
CA THR A 65 -3.18 -8.40 -4.39
C THR A 65 -4.38 -7.55 -4.76
N ASN A 66 -5.57 -7.95 -4.30
CA ASN A 66 -6.76 -7.12 -4.44
C ASN A 66 -6.77 -6.06 -3.34
N LEU A 67 -6.22 -4.89 -3.66
CA LEU A 67 -6.26 -3.71 -2.80
C LEU A 67 -7.48 -2.87 -3.20
N ALA A 68 -8.48 -2.76 -2.32
CA ALA A 68 -9.67 -1.96 -2.60
C ALA A 68 -9.39 -0.44 -2.50
N SER A 69 -8.57 -0.06 -1.53
CA SER A 69 -8.17 1.34 -1.32
C SER A 69 -6.87 1.41 -0.52
N LEU A 70 -6.18 2.54 -0.59
CA LEU A 70 -5.16 2.95 0.36
C LEU A 70 -5.65 4.23 1.02
N SER A 71 -5.58 4.33 2.35
CA SER A 71 -5.85 5.60 3.04
C SER A 71 -4.80 5.88 4.09
N PHE A 72 -4.42 7.14 4.30
CA PHE A 72 -3.50 7.54 5.35
C PHE A 72 -3.69 9.02 5.70
N SER A 73 -3.24 9.42 6.88
CA SER A 73 -3.18 10.81 7.29
C SER A 73 -1.78 11.36 7.04
N ILE A 74 -1.69 12.57 6.50
CA ILE A 74 -0.44 13.30 6.33
C ILE A 74 -0.57 14.69 6.97
N ASP A 75 0.48 15.12 7.67
CA ASP A 75 0.57 16.45 8.28
C ASP A 75 1.81 17.17 7.75
N LYS A 76 1.68 18.45 7.43
CA LYS A 76 2.76 19.36 6.99
C LYS A 76 3.51 18.94 5.73
N ALA A 77 2.77 18.55 4.70
CA ALA A 77 3.28 18.29 3.36
C ALA A 77 2.80 19.35 2.37
N SER A 78 3.61 19.66 1.36
CA SER A 78 3.28 20.60 0.29
C SER A 78 2.58 19.89 -0.88
N ASN A 79 2.98 18.65 -1.15
CA ASN A 79 2.43 17.84 -2.23
C ASN A 79 2.54 16.36 -1.86
N VAL A 80 1.53 15.57 -2.22
CA VAL A 80 1.59 14.11 -2.11
C VAL A 80 1.17 13.44 -3.40
N ASN A 81 1.99 12.49 -3.82
CA ASN A 81 1.78 11.67 -4.99
C ASN A 81 1.67 10.21 -4.57
N VAL A 82 0.62 9.52 -4.98
CA VAL A 82 0.45 8.10 -4.76
C VAL A 82 0.35 7.39 -6.10
N ASN A 83 1.14 6.34 -6.25
CA ASN A 83 1.11 5.49 -7.43
C ASN A 83 0.90 4.04 -7.02
N LEU A 84 0.01 3.35 -7.75
CA LEU A 84 -0.25 1.92 -7.64
C LEU A 84 0.21 1.25 -8.93
N TRP A 85 1.01 0.19 -8.84
CA TRP A 85 1.49 -0.58 -9.98
C TRP A 85 1.15 -2.07 -9.88
N ASP A 86 0.98 -2.70 -11.04
CA ASP A 86 0.85 -4.14 -11.16
C ASP A 86 2.23 -4.84 -11.12
N SER A 87 2.23 -6.17 -11.21
CA SER A 87 3.46 -6.98 -11.22
C SER A 87 4.32 -6.80 -12.47
N ASN A 88 3.80 -6.14 -13.51
CA ASN A 88 4.50 -5.84 -14.76
C ASN A 88 5.04 -4.40 -14.79
N ASN A 89 5.03 -3.71 -13.65
CA ASN A 89 5.37 -2.29 -13.51
C ASN A 89 4.47 -1.34 -14.33
N SER A 90 3.27 -1.78 -14.73
CA SER A 90 2.29 -0.90 -15.34
C SER A 90 1.54 -0.12 -14.27
N THR A 91 1.43 1.20 -14.46
CA THR A 91 0.67 2.06 -13.54
C THR A 91 -0.81 1.71 -13.61
N ILE A 92 -1.37 1.28 -12.49
CA ILE A 92 -2.79 1.03 -12.30
C ILE A 92 -3.51 2.35 -11.99
N ARG A 93 -2.91 3.15 -11.10
CA ARG A 93 -3.50 4.41 -10.64
C ARG A 93 -2.42 5.39 -10.25
N TRP A 94 -2.65 6.66 -10.58
CA TRP A 94 -1.88 7.80 -10.14
C TRP A 94 -2.81 8.79 -9.45
N TYR A 95 -2.36 9.30 -8.31
CA TYR A 95 -3.02 10.30 -7.51
C TYR A 95 -2.00 11.38 -7.16
N SER A 96 -2.41 12.64 -7.21
CA SER A 96 -1.57 13.79 -6.92
C SER A 96 -2.45 14.88 -6.33
N GLU A 97 -2.01 15.49 -5.23
CA GLU A 97 -2.70 16.60 -4.62
C GLU A 97 -1.72 17.57 -3.96
N GLU A 98 -1.88 18.84 -4.31
CA GLU A 98 -1.20 19.94 -3.64
C GLU A 98 -1.92 20.27 -2.34
N LEU A 99 -1.16 20.37 -1.26
CA LEU A 99 -1.67 20.55 0.08
C LEU A 99 -1.22 21.88 0.65
N ASN A 100 -2.08 22.45 1.48
CA ASN A 100 -1.68 23.54 2.33
C ASN A 100 -0.82 22.99 3.47
N GLU A 101 0.44 23.43 3.56
CA GLU A 101 1.47 22.88 4.45
C GLU A 101 1.14 22.95 5.96
N LEU A 102 0.01 23.55 6.35
CA LEU A 102 -0.38 23.72 7.75
C LEU A 102 -1.50 22.78 8.20
N ASP A 103 -2.13 22.06 7.26
CA ASP A 103 -3.29 21.24 7.55
C ASP A 103 -2.94 19.75 7.62
N GLN A 104 -3.58 19.05 8.56
CA GLN A 104 -3.64 17.60 8.51
C GLN A 104 -4.65 17.18 7.47
N TRP A 105 -4.28 16.23 6.62
CA TRP A 105 -5.12 15.76 5.55
C TRP A 105 -5.20 14.23 5.49
N ASN A 106 -6.38 13.74 5.08
CA ASN A 106 -6.64 12.31 4.94
C ASN A 106 -6.67 11.94 3.46
N VAL A 107 -5.58 11.36 2.99
CA VAL A 107 -5.46 10.83 1.63
C VAL A 107 -6.27 9.55 1.53
N THR A 108 -7.10 9.42 0.48
CA THR A 108 -7.76 8.16 0.13
C THR A 108 -7.65 7.90 -1.36
N VAL A 109 -6.92 6.85 -1.73
CA VAL A 109 -6.80 6.37 -3.10
C VAL A 109 -7.61 5.09 -3.22
N SER A 110 -8.79 5.20 -3.82
CA SER A 110 -9.58 4.01 -4.17
C SER A 110 -8.94 3.31 -5.36
N ASN A 111 -9.10 2.00 -5.47
CA ASN A 111 -8.67 1.20 -6.61
C ASN A 111 -9.85 0.33 -7.08
N ASP A 112 -9.85 -0.05 -8.35
CA ASP A 112 -10.90 -0.93 -8.87
C ASP A 112 -10.65 -2.35 -8.38
N ILE A 113 -11.70 -3.04 -7.93
CA ILE A 113 -11.65 -4.36 -7.28
C ILE A 113 -11.00 -5.45 -8.18
N ILE A 114 -10.94 -5.21 -9.49
CA ILE A 114 -10.34 -6.12 -10.47
C ILE A 114 -8.83 -5.90 -10.66
N SER A 115 -8.30 -4.77 -10.21
CA SER A 115 -6.91 -4.36 -10.45
C SER A 115 -5.99 -4.92 -9.37
N LYS A 116 -5.02 -5.72 -9.81
CA LYS A 116 -4.09 -6.47 -8.97
C LYS A 116 -2.84 -5.64 -8.68
N VAL A 117 -2.77 -5.06 -7.48
CA VAL A 117 -1.65 -4.22 -7.05
C VAL A 117 -0.51 -5.09 -6.54
N HIS A 118 0.72 -4.75 -6.92
CA HIS A 118 1.95 -5.38 -6.43
C HIS A 118 2.87 -4.36 -5.73
N TYR A 119 2.84 -3.12 -6.17
CA TYR A 119 3.73 -2.07 -5.67
C TYR A 119 2.96 -0.76 -5.45
N ILE A 120 3.27 -0.08 -4.35
CA ILE A 120 2.71 1.22 -3.99
C ILE A 120 3.87 2.16 -3.68
N ARG A 121 3.80 3.40 -4.16
CA ARG A 121 4.74 4.46 -3.77
C ARG A 121 3.96 5.69 -3.41
N ILE A 122 4.22 6.19 -2.20
CA ILE A 122 3.78 7.48 -1.73
C ILE A 122 5.03 8.37 -1.79
N SER A 123 5.01 9.41 -2.63
CA SER A 123 6.02 10.46 -2.66
C SER A 123 5.45 11.72 -2.05
N VAL A 124 6.21 12.40 -1.20
CA VAL A 124 5.82 13.60 -0.48
C VAL A 124 6.88 14.66 -0.71
N GLU A 125 6.47 15.83 -1.19
CA GLU A 125 7.31 17.02 -1.21
C GLU A 125 7.04 17.82 0.06
N PHE A 126 8.12 18.25 0.72
CA PHE A 126 8.06 18.91 2.02
C PHE A 126 9.15 19.96 2.19
N ASN A 127 8.81 21.00 2.95
CA ASN A 127 9.74 22.05 3.39
C ASN A 127 9.96 22.04 4.91
N HIS A 128 9.21 21.21 5.63
CA HIS A 128 9.23 21.04 7.08
C HIS A 128 9.05 19.58 7.46
N THR A 129 9.30 19.26 8.72
CA THR A 129 9.05 17.95 9.31
C THR A 129 7.60 17.56 9.07
N PHE A 130 7.41 16.43 8.42
CA PHE A 130 6.09 15.90 8.09
C PHE A 130 5.91 14.51 8.68
N THR A 131 4.66 14.12 8.86
CA THR A 131 4.29 12.82 9.45
C THR A 131 3.27 12.11 8.58
N ILE A 132 3.52 10.83 8.30
CA ILE A 132 2.52 9.91 7.74
C ILE A 132 2.03 9.00 8.86
N SER A 133 0.72 8.90 9.05
CA SER A 133 0.11 8.11 10.12
C SER A 133 -1.17 7.42 9.66
N ASN A 134 -1.66 6.50 10.50
CA ASN A 134 -2.96 5.83 10.31
C ASN A 134 -3.13 5.19 8.93
N MET A 135 -2.04 4.69 8.34
CA MET A 135 -2.10 4.09 7.01
C MET A 135 -2.86 2.77 7.05
N ARG A 136 -3.93 2.69 6.27
CA ARG A 136 -4.77 1.52 6.12
C ARG A 136 -4.64 0.97 4.72
N LEU A 137 -4.21 -0.29 4.68
CA LEU A 137 -4.19 -1.16 3.53
C LEU A 137 -5.15 -2.31 3.85
N PRO A 138 -6.43 -2.25 3.47
CA PRO A 138 -7.39 -3.32 3.67
C PRO A 138 -7.04 -4.52 2.77
N LEU A 139 -6.02 -5.26 3.19
CA LEU A 139 -5.57 -6.52 2.61
C LEU A 139 -6.40 -7.66 3.22
N ARG A 140 -6.93 -8.60 2.44
CA ARG A 140 -7.78 -9.71 2.93
C ARG A 140 -6.97 -10.98 3.20
N LYS A 141 -6.92 -11.54 4.42
CA LYS A 141 -6.13 -12.78 4.73
C LYS A 141 -6.84 -13.99 4.20
N CYS A 142 -6.06 -14.91 3.64
CA CYS A 142 -6.54 -16.23 3.29
C CYS A 142 -5.91 -17.24 4.24
N ILE A 143 -6.75 -18.04 4.88
CA ILE A 143 -6.36 -19.31 5.48
C ILE A 143 -6.70 -20.35 4.42
N SER A 144 -5.71 -21.02 3.84
CA SER A 144 -5.99 -22.21 3.06
C SER A 144 -6.27 -23.35 4.03
N TYR A 145 -7.47 -23.91 3.97
CA TYR A 145 -7.69 -25.24 4.49
C TYR A 145 -7.25 -26.20 3.40
N ILE A 146 -6.14 -26.90 3.63
CA ILE A 146 -5.83 -28.12 2.89
C ILE A 146 -6.90 -29.12 3.33
N THR A 147 -7.86 -29.41 2.46
CA THR A 147 -8.65 -30.64 2.61
C THR A 147 -7.75 -31.78 2.15
N ASP A 148 -7.22 -32.53 3.11
CA ASP A 148 -6.66 -33.85 2.83
C ASP A 148 -7.71 -34.66 2.07
N SER A 149 -7.37 -35.10 0.86
CA SER A 149 -8.14 -36.09 0.13
C SER A 149 -8.06 -37.43 0.87
N ILE A 150 -9.20 -37.95 1.30
CA ILE A 150 -9.36 -39.38 1.66
C ILE A 150 -9.36 -40.21 0.39
#